data_AF-A0AAD1EN11-F1
#
_entry.id   AF-A0AAD1EN11-F1
#
_cell.length_a   1.000
_cell.length_b   1.000
_cell.length_c   1.000
_cell.angle_alpha   90.00
_cell.angle_beta   90.00
_cell.angle_gamma   90.00
#
_symmetry.space_group_name_H-M   'P 1'
#
loop_
_entity.id
_entity.type
_entity.pdbx_description
1 polymer ?
#
loop_
_entity_poly.entity_id
_entity_poly.type
_entity_poly.pdbx_seq_one_letter_code
_entity_poly.pdbx_strand_id
1 'polypeptide(L)'
;MTSTRTILTKKIALLSSSVALGALLLSGCSAASTDGATTEPMSVKDAIATMGTIEQAQIEYDGKFSSCLENRGAESADKGSMSADKRDAAQSACAEEVGDLPQPSEQQTVAMRTWAKALHSCLAEKGHKLPDLKADGQWDNGAMKTLQKTDTALNSDSEKCFTELSK
;
A
#
# COMPACT_ATOMS: atom_id res chain seq x y z
N MET A 1 52.48 1.36 10.84
CA MET A 1 53.02 0.77 9.60
C MET A 1 51.95 -0.14 9.00
N THR A 2 51.56 0.18 7.75
CA THR A 2 51.04 -0.70 6.69
C THR A 2 49.72 -1.46 6.89
N SER A 3 48.72 -1.00 6.13
CA SER A 3 47.48 -1.67 5.70
C SER A 3 47.65 -3.12 5.26
N THR A 4 46.60 -3.93 5.44
CA THR A 4 46.02 -4.71 4.32
C THR A 4 44.52 -4.91 4.54
N ARG A 5 43.71 -4.34 3.64
CA ARG A 5 42.28 -4.64 3.47
C ARG A 5 42.16 -5.95 2.71
N THR A 6 41.27 -6.85 3.13
CA THR A 6 40.84 -7.99 2.30
C THR A 6 39.34 -7.93 2.12
N ILE A 7 38.93 -7.40 0.96
CA ILE A 7 37.57 -7.41 0.44
C ILE A 7 37.38 -8.78 -0.21
N LEU A 8 36.44 -9.60 0.28
CA LEU A 8 36.06 -10.85 -0.37
C LEU A 8 34.81 -10.63 -1.23
N THR A 9 35.06 -10.25 -2.47
CA THR A 9 34.09 -10.11 -3.56
C THR A 9 33.51 -11.50 -3.92
N LYS A 10 32.25 -11.77 -3.58
CA LYS A 10 31.55 -12.96 -4.09
C LYS A 10 31.22 -12.73 -5.56
N LYS A 11 31.80 -13.61 -6.39
CA LYS A 11 31.77 -13.61 -7.85
C LYS A 11 30.36 -13.91 -8.36
N ILE A 12 29.93 -13.07 -9.30
CA ILE A 12 28.82 -13.27 -10.22
C ILE A 12 29.20 -14.44 -11.14
N ALA A 13 28.41 -15.52 -11.11
CA ALA A 13 28.54 -16.60 -12.07
C ALA A 13 27.81 -16.22 -13.36
N LEU A 14 28.60 -15.82 -14.35
CA LEU A 14 28.23 -15.74 -15.75
C LEU A 14 27.89 -17.15 -16.26
N LEU A 15 26.62 -17.40 -16.60
CA LEU A 15 26.27 -18.48 -17.52
C LEU A 15 26.03 -17.89 -18.90
N SER A 16 27.05 -18.07 -19.72
CA SER A 16 27.07 -17.80 -21.15
C SER A 16 26.44 -18.98 -21.89
N SER A 17 25.41 -18.72 -22.69
CA SER A 17 25.04 -19.61 -23.80
C SER A 17 24.52 -18.78 -24.98
N SER A 18 25.46 -18.59 -25.90
CA SER A 18 25.33 -18.60 -27.37
C SER A 18 24.25 -17.74 -28.05
N VAL A 19 24.78 -16.77 -28.79
CA VAL A 19 24.16 -15.98 -29.86
C VAL A 19 23.71 -16.89 -31.01
N ALA A 20 22.46 -16.75 -31.44
CA ALA A 20 22.02 -17.08 -32.79
C ALA A 20 21.57 -15.78 -33.48
N LEU A 21 22.41 -15.29 -34.38
CA LEU A 21 22.11 -14.22 -35.33
C LEU A 21 21.14 -14.76 -36.39
N GLY A 22 19.89 -14.31 -36.33
CA GLY A 22 18.92 -14.42 -37.42
C GLY A 22 18.51 -13.02 -37.85
N ALA A 23 19.11 -12.50 -38.92
CA ALA A 23 18.78 -11.19 -39.48
C ALA A 23 17.53 -11.26 -40.38
N LEU A 24 16.58 -10.38 -40.06
CA LEU A 24 15.71 -9.57 -40.94
C LEU A 24 15.02 -10.23 -42.14
N LEU A 25 13.68 -10.23 -42.13
CA LEU A 25 12.89 -9.63 -43.21
C LEU A 25 11.60 -8.98 -42.65
N LEU A 26 11.41 -7.70 -42.98
CA LEU A 26 10.19 -6.93 -42.79
C LEU A 26 9.07 -7.48 -43.68
N SER A 27 7.92 -7.80 -43.09
CA SER A 27 6.61 -7.59 -43.72
C SER A 27 5.51 -7.89 -42.71
N GLY A 28 4.68 -6.90 -42.41
CA GLY A 28 3.46 -7.14 -41.64
C GLY A 28 3.17 -6.07 -40.62
N CYS A 29 2.80 -4.89 -41.13
CA CYS A 29 2.03 -3.91 -40.39
C CYS A 29 0.65 -4.51 -40.11
N SER A 30 0.58 -5.47 -39.19
CA SER A 30 -0.63 -5.69 -38.40
C SER A 30 -0.39 -4.89 -37.14
N ALA A 31 -0.95 -3.68 -37.13
CA ALA A 31 -1.53 -3.17 -35.91
C ALA A 31 -2.46 -4.29 -35.41
N ALA A 32 -1.90 -5.22 -34.64
CA ALA A 32 -2.68 -5.86 -33.62
C ALA A 32 -3.09 -4.68 -32.75
N SER A 33 -4.29 -4.17 -33.03
CA SER A 33 -5.12 -3.62 -31.99
C SER A 33 -5.01 -4.63 -30.87
N THR A 34 -4.11 -4.37 -29.92
CA THR A 34 -4.49 -4.62 -28.55
C THR A 34 -5.74 -3.79 -28.38
N ASP A 35 -6.88 -4.39 -28.71
CA ASP A 35 -8.02 -4.43 -27.81
C ASP A 35 -7.49 -4.99 -26.48
N GLY A 36 -6.55 -4.26 -25.86
CA GLY A 36 -6.47 -4.22 -24.44
C GLY A 36 -7.84 -3.72 -24.11
N ALA A 37 -8.67 -4.61 -23.56
CA ALA A 37 -9.93 -4.24 -22.97
C ALA A 37 -9.60 -3.01 -22.15
N THR A 38 -9.98 -1.84 -22.67
CA THR A 38 -9.90 -0.58 -21.97
C THR A 38 -10.88 -0.81 -20.85
N THR A 39 -10.37 -1.37 -19.76
CA THR A 39 -11.12 -1.54 -18.54
C THR A 39 -11.42 -0.10 -18.21
N GLU A 40 -12.68 0.30 -18.41
CA GLU A 40 -13.05 1.68 -18.22
C GLU A 40 -12.54 2.09 -16.84
N PRO A 41 -11.89 3.26 -16.72
CA PRO A 41 -11.36 3.69 -15.45
C PRO A 41 -12.50 3.66 -14.43
N MET A 42 -12.31 2.89 -13.36
CA MET A 42 -13.28 2.74 -12.28
C MET A 42 -13.76 4.13 -11.83
N SER A 43 -15.07 4.32 -11.69
CA SER A 43 -15.61 5.58 -11.19
C SER A 43 -15.27 5.76 -9.70
N VAL A 44 -15.25 7.01 -9.21
CA VAL A 44 -15.02 7.27 -7.78
C VAL A 44 -16.09 6.59 -6.91
N LYS A 45 -17.34 6.57 -7.39
CA LYS A 45 -18.45 5.92 -6.70
C LYS A 45 -18.25 4.41 -6.59
N ASP A 46 -17.82 3.75 -7.67
CA ASP A 46 -17.54 2.31 -7.66
C ASP A 46 -16.31 1.98 -6.83
N ALA A 47 -15.32 2.89 -6.81
CA ALA A 47 -14.14 2.77 -5.95
C ALA A 47 -14.52 2.79 -4.46
N ILE A 48 -15.38 3.72 -4.03
CA ILE A 48 -15.89 3.78 -2.65
C ILE A 48 -16.60 2.48 -2.27
N ALA A 49 -17.51 2.00 -3.14
CA ALA A 49 -18.23 0.75 -2.89
C ALA A 49 -17.28 -0.46 -2.80
N THR A 50 -16.26 -0.51 -3.64
CA THR A 50 -15.27 -1.61 -3.68
C THR A 50 -14.40 -1.63 -2.43
N MET A 51 -13.94 -0.45 -1.96
CA MET A 51 -13.08 -0.36 -0.76
C MET A 51 -13.79 -0.81 0.52
N GLY A 52 -15.10 -0.62 0.64
CA GLY A 52 -15.84 -1.01 1.85
C GLY A 52 -15.70 -2.50 2.22
N THR A 53 -15.44 -3.36 1.23
CA THR A 53 -15.25 -4.80 1.46
C THR A 53 -13.92 -5.15 2.16
N ILE A 54 -12.82 -4.46 1.85
CA ILE A 54 -11.54 -4.68 2.53
C ILE A 54 -11.52 -4.02 3.91
N GLU A 55 -12.16 -2.85 4.05
CA GLU A 55 -12.31 -2.18 5.34
C GLU A 55 -13.06 -3.08 6.34
N GLN A 56 -14.17 -3.69 5.92
CA GLN A 56 -14.91 -4.62 6.78
C GLN A 56 -14.07 -5.84 7.18
N ALA A 57 -13.29 -6.41 6.26
CA ALA A 57 -12.41 -7.53 6.55
C ALA A 57 -11.30 -7.15 7.55
N GLN A 58 -10.74 -5.94 7.43
CA GLN A 58 -9.73 -5.43 8.37
C GLN A 58 -10.33 -5.17 9.76
N ILE A 59 -11.53 -4.59 9.84
CA ILE A 59 -12.23 -4.40 11.12
C ILE A 59 -12.48 -5.76 11.81
N GLU A 60 -12.92 -6.76 11.05
CA GLU A 60 -13.14 -8.11 11.59
C GLU A 60 -11.82 -8.74 12.07
N TYR A 61 -10.75 -8.60 11.29
CA TYR A 61 -9.41 -9.05 11.67
C TYR A 61 -8.94 -8.38 12.97
N ASP A 62 -8.99 -7.05 13.04
CA ASP A 62 -8.55 -6.27 14.20
C ASP A 62 -9.35 -6.65 15.46
N GLY A 63 -10.67 -6.87 15.30
CA GLY A 63 -11.52 -7.37 16.38
C GLY A 63 -11.08 -8.75 16.90
N LYS A 64 -10.84 -9.71 16.00
CA LYS A 64 -10.36 -11.05 16.36
C LYS A 64 -8.97 -11.03 16.99
N PHE A 65 -8.05 -10.27 16.40
CA PHE A 65 -6.67 -10.15 16.88
C PHE A 65 -6.61 -9.48 18.25
N SER A 66 -7.35 -8.39 18.45
CA SER A 66 -7.48 -7.73 19.75
C SER A 66 -8.07 -8.66 20.81
N SER A 67 -9.14 -9.39 20.48
CA SER A 67 -9.75 -10.34 21.41
C SER A 67 -8.79 -11.48 21.78
N CYS A 68 -8.02 -11.99 20.82
CA CYS A 68 -6.98 -12.98 21.11
C CYS A 68 -5.90 -12.43 22.06
N LEU A 69 -5.45 -11.20 21.84
CA LEU A 69 -4.47 -10.55 22.72
C LEU A 69 -5.03 -10.35 24.13
N GLU A 70 -6.27 -9.89 24.26
CA GLU A 70 -6.96 -9.75 25.55
C GLU A 70 -7.04 -11.10 26.30
N ASN A 71 -7.47 -12.17 25.62
CA ASN A 71 -7.54 -13.51 26.20
C ASN A 71 -6.19 -14.05 26.67
N ARG A 72 -5.09 -13.54 26.09
CA ARG A 72 -3.70 -13.89 26.47
C ARG A 72 -3.10 -12.93 27.49
N GLY A 73 -3.87 -11.97 28.00
CA GLY A 73 -3.42 -10.97 28.97
C GLY A 73 -2.45 -9.94 28.37
N ALA A 74 -2.48 -9.78 27.05
CA ALA A 74 -1.57 -8.94 26.28
C ALA A 74 -2.14 -7.53 25.98
N GLU A 75 -3.12 -7.06 26.76
CA GLU A 75 -3.67 -5.72 26.61
C GLU A 75 -2.61 -4.62 26.84
N SER A 76 -2.85 -3.47 26.22
CA SER A 76 -2.07 -2.22 26.20
C SER A 76 -1.18 -1.97 27.43
N ALA A 77 0.00 -1.41 27.18
CA ALA A 77 1.14 -1.22 28.08
C ALA A 77 0.84 -0.56 29.46
N ASP A 78 -0.35 0.00 29.66
CA ASP A 78 -0.72 0.80 30.83
C ASP A 78 -1.24 -0.02 32.03
N LYS A 79 -1.59 -1.30 31.85
CA LYS A 79 -2.05 -2.18 32.97
C LYS A 79 -0.93 -2.90 33.72
N GLY A 80 0.32 -2.68 33.34
CA GLY A 80 1.49 -3.24 34.01
C GLY A 80 1.81 -4.68 33.64
N SER A 81 3.10 -4.88 33.32
CA SER A 81 3.85 -6.13 33.52
C SER A 81 3.64 -7.31 32.55
N MET A 82 3.67 -7.04 31.24
CA MET A 82 4.09 -8.08 30.30
C MET A 82 5.45 -7.69 29.69
N SER A 83 6.44 -8.58 29.82
CA SER A 83 7.74 -8.42 29.15
C SER A 83 7.56 -8.36 27.65
N ALA A 84 8.50 -7.73 26.94
CA ALA A 84 8.51 -7.71 25.48
C ALA A 84 8.39 -9.13 24.91
N ASP A 85 9.18 -10.08 25.42
CA ASP A 85 9.14 -11.48 25.00
C ASP A 85 7.74 -12.13 25.11
N LYS A 86 7.01 -11.85 26.19
CA LYS A 86 5.65 -12.38 26.37
C LYS A 86 4.65 -11.71 25.43
N ARG A 87 4.85 -10.42 25.13
CA ARG A 87 4.05 -9.68 24.16
C ARG A 87 4.25 -10.23 22.75
N ASP A 88 5.50 -10.43 22.36
CA ASP A 88 5.87 -10.91 21.03
C ASP A 88 5.39 -12.36 20.84
N ALA A 89 5.47 -13.19 21.89
CA ALA A 89 4.90 -14.53 21.89
C ALA A 89 3.37 -14.52 21.77
N ALA A 90 2.66 -13.63 22.49
CA ALA A 90 1.21 -13.50 22.38
C ALA A 90 0.79 -13.00 20.99
N GLN A 91 1.49 -12.01 20.43
CA GLN A 91 1.26 -11.52 19.08
C GLN A 91 1.50 -12.61 18.03
N SER A 92 2.58 -13.38 18.15
CA SER A 92 2.87 -14.49 17.24
C SER A 92 1.80 -15.57 17.31
N ALA A 93 1.38 -15.96 18.52
CA ALA A 93 0.32 -16.95 18.70
C ALA A 93 -1.03 -16.46 18.15
N CYS A 94 -1.36 -15.18 18.34
CA CYS A 94 -2.57 -14.60 17.77
C CYS A 94 -2.52 -14.46 16.24
N ALA A 95 -1.35 -14.21 15.67
CA ALA A 95 -1.18 -14.20 14.21
C ALA A 95 -1.39 -15.61 13.63
N GLU A 96 -0.88 -16.65 14.30
CA GLU A 96 -1.12 -18.05 13.91
C GLU A 96 -2.60 -18.46 14.05
N GLU A 97 -3.28 -17.96 15.08
CA GLU A 97 -4.69 -18.29 15.37
C GLU A 97 -5.69 -17.55 14.48
N VAL A 98 -5.51 -16.23 14.29
CA VAL A 98 -6.42 -15.38 13.52
C VAL A 98 -6.12 -15.47 12.01
N GLY A 99 -4.88 -15.76 11.66
CA GLY A 99 -4.39 -15.82 10.29
C GLY A 99 -3.78 -14.50 9.81
N ASP A 100 -3.65 -14.38 8.49
CA ASP A 100 -3.02 -13.22 7.87
C ASP A 100 -3.95 -11.99 7.86
N LEU A 101 -3.35 -10.82 8.03
CA LEU A 101 -4.03 -9.54 7.83
C LEU A 101 -4.56 -9.47 6.39
N PRO A 102 -5.88 -9.19 6.20
CA PRO A 102 -6.46 -9.07 4.87
C PRO A 102 -5.71 -8.07 3.99
N GLN A 103 -5.23 -8.56 2.85
CA GLN A 103 -4.60 -7.74 1.83
C GLN A 103 -5.62 -7.34 0.76
N PRO A 104 -5.54 -6.11 0.23
CA PRO A 104 -6.43 -5.70 -0.85
C PRO A 104 -6.18 -6.56 -2.10
N SER A 105 -7.26 -6.96 -2.76
CA SER A 105 -7.20 -7.54 -4.11
C SER A 105 -6.68 -6.50 -5.11
N GLU A 106 -6.36 -6.95 -6.33
CA GLU A 106 -5.98 -6.02 -7.41
C GLU A 106 -7.08 -4.99 -7.68
N GLN A 107 -8.35 -5.42 -7.68
CA GLN A 107 -9.50 -4.54 -7.88
C GLN A 107 -9.65 -3.53 -6.73
N GLN A 108 -9.46 -3.96 -5.48
CA GLN A 108 -9.47 -3.06 -4.32
C GLN A 108 -8.29 -2.09 -4.36
N THR A 109 -7.11 -2.51 -4.82
CA THR A 109 -5.94 -1.64 -5.01
C THR A 109 -6.22 -0.58 -6.08
N VAL A 110 -6.86 -0.95 -7.19
CA VAL A 110 -7.31 0.00 -8.21
C VAL A 110 -8.32 0.99 -7.62
N ALA A 111 -9.30 0.50 -6.83
CA ALA A 111 -10.27 1.35 -6.15
C ALA A 111 -9.60 2.37 -5.21
N MET A 112 -8.69 1.92 -4.35
CA MET A 112 -7.91 2.78 -3.46
C MET A 112 -7.16 3.85 -4.23
N ARG A 113 -6.52 3.49 -5.35
CA ARG A 113 -5.77 4.43 -6.18
C ARG A 113 -6.67 5.44 -6.89
N THR A 114 -7.82 5.01 -7.41
CA THR A 114 -8.81 5.89 -8.03
C THR A 114 -9.32 6.91 -7.02
N TRP A 115 -9.72 6.44 -5.84
CA TRP A 115 -10.25 7.29 -4.79
C TRP A 115 -9.19 8.26 -4.24
N ALA A 116 -7.97 7.77 -3.97
CA ALA A 116 -6.87 8.62 -3.50
C ALA A 116 -6.50 9.71 -4.51
N LYS A 117 -6.51 9.41 -5.81
CA LYS A 117 -6.28 10.42 -6.87
C LYS A 117 -7.38 11.48 -6.90
N ALA A 118 -8.64 11.09 -6.72
CA ALA A 118 -9.75 12.04 -6.67
C ALA A 118 -9.64 12.96 -5.44
N LEU A 119 -9.32 12.41 -4.27
CA LEU A 119 -9.06 13.21 -3.07
C LEU A 119 -7.86 14.14 -3.25
N HIS A 120 -6.77 13.63 -3.83
CA HIS A 120 -5.60 14.44 -4.16
C HIS A 120 -5.95 15.62 -5.07
N SER A 121 -6.74 15.39 -6.12
CA SER A 121 -7.15 16.46 -7.04
C SER A 121 -7.99 17.52 -6.32
N CYS A 122 -8.98 17.10 -5.54
CA CYS A 122 -9.85 18.02 -4.80
C CYS A 122 -9.05 18.90 -3.82
N LEU A 123 -8.11 18.30 -3.09
CA LEU A 123 -7.25 19.03 -2.15
C LEU A 123 -6.28 19.96 -2.88
N ALA A 124 -5.72 19.54 -4.02
CA ALA A 124 -4.86 20.39 -4.83
C ALA A 124 -5.61 21.62 -5.39
N GLU A 125 -6.86 21.44 -5.82
CA GLU A 125 -7.74 22.53 -6.28
C GLU A 125 -8.06 23.55 -5.18
N LYS A 126 -8.11 23.11 -3.93
CA LYS A 126 -8.25 23.98 -2.75
C LYS A 126 -6.92 24.65 -2.34
N GLY A 127 -5.83 24.38 -3.05
CA GLY A 127 -4.53 25.04 -2.89
C GLY A 127 -3.52 24.31 -2.00
N HIS A 128 -3.82 23.08 -1.57
CA HIS A 128 -2.90 22.29 -0.76
C HIS A 128 -1.72 21.76 -1.58
N LYS A 129 -0.52 21.81 -0.98
CA LYS A 129 0.70 21.22 -1.56
C LYS A 129 0.89 19.82 -1.03
N LEU A 130 0.25 18.88 -1.69
CA LEU A 130 0.26 17.48 -1.30
C LEU A 130 1.54 16.78 -1.79
N PRO A 131 2.05 15.77 -1.05
CA PRO A 131 3.05 14.87 -1.58
C PRO A 131 2.44 13.99 -2.69
N ASP A 132 3.28 13.60 -3.65
CA ASP A 132 2.86 12.67 -4.70
C ASP A 132 2.39 11.33 -4.10
N LEU A 133 1.34 10.76 -4.69
CA LEU A 133 0.88 9.42 -4.36
C LEU A 133 1.90 8.38 -4.82
N LYS A 134 2.07 7.33 -3.99
CA LYS A 134 2.82 6.14 -4.37
C LYS A 134 2.11 5.37 -5.48
N ALA A 135 2.81 4.43 -6.12
CA ALA A 135 2.28 3.64 -7.24
C ALA A 135 1.04 2.81 -6.88
N ASP A 136 0.91 2.40 -5.62
CA ASP A 136 -0.24 1.69 -5.07
C ASP A 136 -1.40 2.64 -4.68
N GLY A 137 -1.23 3.95 -4.80
CA GLY A 137 -2.21 4.95 -4.41
C GLY A 137 -2.12 5.40 -2.95
N GLN A 138 -1.13 4.91 -2.19
CA GLN A 138 -0.96 5.34 -0.81
C GLN A 138 -0.25 6.69 -0.71
N TRP A 139 -0.57 7.41 0.35
CA TRP A 139 0.13 8.61 0.75
C TRP A 139 1.51 8.28 1.36
N ASP A 140 2.44 9.24 1.27
CA ASP A 140 3.61 9.21 2.14
C ASP A 140 3.21 9.69 3.54
N ASN A 141 3.13 8.76 4.49
CA ASN A 141 2.72 9.05 5.86
C ASN A 141 3.62 10.08 6.57
N GLY A 142 4.93 10.09 6.27
CA GLY A 142 5.86 11.03 6.87
C GLY A 142 5.66 12.46 6.34
N ALA A 143 5.48 12.58 5.03
CA ALA A 143 5.20 13.85 4.36
C ALA A 143 3.81 14.39 4.76
N MET A 144 2.77 13.55 4.76
CA MET A 144 1.42 13.95 5.18
C MET A 144 1.39 14.39 6.64
N LYS A 145 2.08 13.67 7.54
CA LYS A 145 2.17 14.07 8.96
C LYS A 145 2.89 15.40 9.14
N THR A 146 3.86 15.71 8.28
CA THR A 146 4.54 17.01 8.29
C THR A 146 3.60 18.10 7.77
N LEU A 147 2.91 17.85 6.66
CA LEU A 147 1.97 18.77 6.06
C LEU A 147 0.82 19.14 7.02
N GLN A 148 0.24 18.15 7.71
CA GLN A 148 -0.83 18.35 8.70
C GLN A 148 -0.44 19.30 9.85
N LYS A 149 0.85 19.43 10.16
CA LYS A 149 1.33 20.37 11.21
C LYS A 149 1.41 21.81 10.70
N THR A 150 1.60 21.98 9.40
CA THR A 150 1.85 23.29 8.78
C THR A 150 0.64 23.85 8.03
N ASP A 151 -0.23 22.97 7.56
CA ASP A 151 -1.43 23.30 6.80
C ASP A 151 -2.66 23.07 7.68
N THR A 152 -3.12 24.15 8.32
CA THR A 152 -4.23 24.10 9.29
C THR A 152 -5.59 23.90 8.64
N ALA A 153 -5.72 24.16 7.34
CA ALA A 153 -6.96 23.98 6.59
C ALA A 153 -7.14 22.55 6.08
N LEU A 154 -6.03 21.81 5.92
CA LEU A 154 -5.99 20.47 5.33
C LEU A 154 -7.04 19.50 5.88
N ASN A 155 -7.23 19.44 7.22
CA ASN A 155 -8.22 18.53 7.80
C ASN A 155 -9.66 18.91 7.42
N SER A 156 -10.02 20.19 7.58
CA SER A 156 -11.38 20.65 7.25
C SER A 156 -11.68 20.52 5.76
N ASP A 157 -10.70 20.80 4.90
CA ASP A 157 -10.87 20.70 3.46
C ASP A 157 -10.82 19.25 2.96
N SER A 158 -10.10 18.36 3.66
CA SER A 158 -10.21 16.92 3.46
C SER A 158 -11.64 16.46 3.70
N GLU A 159 -12.24 16.79 4.86
CA GLU A 159 -13.64 16.42 5.17
C GLU A 159 -14.64 16.92 4.13
N LYS A 160 -14.45 18.15 3.63
CA LYS A 160 -15.28 18.68 2.53
C LYS A 160 -15.07 17.89 1.25
N CYS A 161 -13.83 17.61 0.86
CA CYS A 161 -13.52 16.79 -0.31
C CYS A 161 -14.12 15.39 -0.20
N PHE A 162 -14.02 14.73 0.95
CA PHE A 162 -14.70 13.45 1.21
C PHE A 162 -16.21 13.56 0.96
N THR A 163 -16.84 14.60 1.50
CA THR A 163 -18.29 14.84 1.34
C THR A 163 -18.67 15.14 -0.11
N GLU A 164 -17.85 15.90 -0.83
CA GLU A 164 -18.05 16.22 -2.25
C GLU A 164 -17.92 14.97 -3.13
N LEU A 165 -16.91 14.13 -2.88
CA LEU A 165 -16.63 12.90 -3.64
C LEU A 165 -17.60 11.75 -3.35
N SER A 166 -18.34 11.82 -2.24
CA SER A 166 -19.29 10.77 -1.83
C SER A 166 -20.73 11.03 -2.29
N LYS A 167 -20.98 12.14 -2.99
CA LYS A 167 -22.28 12.50 -3.58
C LYS A 167 -22.43 11.95 -4.99
#